data_AF-A0A931AFJ0-F1
#
_entry.id   AF-A0A931AFJ0-F1
#
_cell.length_a   1.000
_cell.length_b   1.000
_cell.length_c   1.000
_cell.angle_alpha   90.00
_cell.angle_beta   90.00
_cell.angle_gamma   90.00
#
_symmetry.space_group_name_H-M   'P 1'
#
loop_
_entity.id
_entity.type
_entity.pdbx_description
1 polymer ?
#
loop_
_entity_poly.entity_id
_entity_poly.type
_entity_poly.pdbx_seq_one_letter_code
_entity_poly.pdbx_strand_id
1 'polypeptide(L)'
;MVILIVEPHVAHGDELVSALVAGSGGGARVLVLTEDGDSGLVWRVFLAGARACLLKSAQLDELVSVVRMISQAGAERFVLSLPRAAVGRLRQGRGEGELLTRRECEVLRLAADGLSNSEISNRLFIAEATVKRHLTNAYAKLDTPSRGKAVHRAFELGILPGRHTGREKVTR
;
A
#
# COMPACT_ATOMS: atom_id res chain seq x y z
N MET A 1 -28.99 8.88 1.36
CA MET A 1 -27.56 8.72 0.99
C MET A 1 -26.74 9.14 2.19
N VAL A 2 -25.91 8.23 2.72
CA VAL A 2 -25.06 8.50 3.89
C VAL A 2 -23.61 8.63 3.42
N ILE A 3 -22.92 9.66 3.91
CA ILE A 3 -21.47 9.82 3.68
C ILE A 3 -20.76 9.47 4.97
N LEU A 4 -19.84 8.52 4.89
CA LEU A 4 -19.03 8.09 6.02
C LEU A 4 -17.64 8.68 5.84
N ILE A 5 -17.27 9.59 6.73
CA ILE A 5 -15.93 10.17 6.79
C ILE A 5 -15.13 9.34 7.78
N VAL A 6 -14.04 8.73 7.31
CA VAL A 6 -13.24 7.81 8.13
C VAL A 6 -11.76 8.19 8.11
N GLU A 7 -11.15 8.08 9.27
CA GLU A 7 -9.70 8.20 9.46
C GLU A 7 -9.14 6.81 9.81
N PRO A 8 -8.77 6.01 8.81
CA PRO A 8 -8.22 4.70 9.09
C PRO A 8 -6.81 4.82 9.68
N HIS A 9 -6.51 3.99 10.67
CA HIS A 9 -5.13 3.76 11.07
C HIS A 9 -4.40 3.10 9.88
N VAL A 10 -3.21 3.61 9.54
CA VAL A 10 -2.48 3.38 8.27
C VAL A 10 -2.34 1.92 7.85
N ALA A 11 -2.39 0.98 8.81
CA ALA A 11 -2.17 -0.45 8.59
C ALA A 11 -3.36 -1.21 7.97
N HIS A 12 -4.62 -0.75 8.10
CA HIS A 12 -5.81 -1.54 7.71
C HIS A 12 -6.96 -0.71 7.10
N GLY A 13 -6.63 0.39 6.41
CA GLY A 13 -7.67 1.32 5.93
C GLY A 13 -8.62 0.76 4.89
N ASP A 14 -8.15 -0.14 4.02
CA ASP A 14 -8.93 -0.81 2.99
C ASP A 14 -9.89 -1.87 3.54
N GLU A 15 -9.51 -2.56 4.62
CA GLU A 15 -10.39 -3.49 5.33
C GLU A 15 -11.58 -2.75 5.97
N LEU A 16 -11.31 -1.61 6.61
CA LEU A 16 -12.35 -0.75 7.19
C LEU A 16 -13.31 -0.23 6.10
N VAL A 17 -12.77 0.27 5.00
CA VAL A 17 -13.58 0.77 3.88
C VAL A 17 -14.45 -0.36 3.31
N SER A 18 -13.88 -1.56 3.09
CA SER A 18 -14.62 -2.71 2.58
C SER A 18 -15.76 -3.11 3.51
N ALA A 19 -15.52 -3.14 4.82
CA ALA A 19 -16.53 -3.46 5.83
C ALA A 19 -17.68 -2.44 5.83
N LEU A 20 -17.37 -1.15 5.72
CA LEU A 20 -18.38 -0.08 5.70
C LEU A 20 -19.21 -0.09 4.42
N VAL A 21 -18.58 -0.32 3.27
CA VAL A 21 -19.28 -0.43 1.99
C VAL A 21 -20.21 -1.64 1.99
N ALA A 22 -19.72 -2.80 2.46
CA ALA A 22 -20.52 -4.03 2.56
C ALA A 22 -21.67 -3.91 3.56
N GLY A 23 -21.41 -3.38 4.76
CA GLY A 23 -22.42 -3.21 5.81
C GLY A 23 -23.52 -2.20 5.48
N SER A 24 -23.28 -1.31 4.51
CA SER A 24 -24.23 -0.29 4.09
C SER A 24 -25.16 -0.73 2.94
N GLY A 25 -25.06 -1.98 2.48
CA GLY A 25 -25.87 -2.50 1.37
C GLY A 25 -25.68 -1.70 0.07
N GLY A 26 -24.51 -1.07 -0.14
CA GLY A 26 -24.21 -0.23 -1.31
C GLY A 26 -24.79 1.19 -1.29
N GLY A 27 -25.53 1.58 -0.24
CA GLY A 27 -26.17 2.89 -0.13
C GLY A 27 -25.29 4.02 0.45
N ALA A 28 -24.18 3.66 1.10
CA ALA A 28 -23.23 4.60 1.68
C ALA A 28 -22.08 4.92 0.73
N ARG A 29 -21.61 6.17 0.78
CA ARG A 29 -20.41 6.63 0.09
C ARG A 29 -19.34 6.89 1.14
N VAL A 30 -18.20 6.20 1.04
CA VAL A 30 -17.09 6.34 1.99
C VAL A 30 -16.10 7.37 1.48
N LEU A 31 -15.76 8.36 2.31
CA LEU A 31 -14.72 9.34 2.10
C LEU A 31 -13.63 9.09 3.14
N VAL A 32 -12.40 8.91 2.67
CA VAL A 32 -11.23 8.66 3.54
C VAL A 32 -10.48 9.96 3.78
N LEU A 33 -10.17 10.25 5.05
CA LEU A 33 -9.25 11.31 5.46
C LEU A 33 -7.92 10.69 5.87
N THR A 34 -6.81 11.21 5.33
CA THR A 34 -5.46 10.67 5.58
C THR A 34 -4.44 11.76 5.81
N GLU A 35 -3.44 11.52 6.66
CA GLU A 35 -2.37 12.49 6.95
C GLU A 35 -1.36 12.58 5.80
N ASP A 36 -1.14 11.47 5.10
CA ASP A 36 -0.30 11.43 3.91
C ASP A 36 -1.09 11.03 2.66
N GLY A 37 -0.61 11.50 1.51
CA GLY A 37 -1.15 11.15 0.21
C GLY A 37 -0.46 9.93 -0.39
N ASP A 38 -0.11 8.93 0.44
CA ASP A 38 0.56 7.73 -0.04
C ASP A 38 -0.27 7.07 -1.15
N SER A 39 0.33 6.97 -2.33
CA SER A 39 -0.24 6.32 -3.51
C SER A 39 -0.68 4.88 -3.23
N GLY A 40 0.01 4.17 -2.32
CA GLY A 40 -0.36 2.82 -1.91
C GLY A 40 -1.69 2.78 -1.15
N LEU A 41 -1.83 3.58 -0.10
CA LEU A 41 -3.08 3.69 0.65
C LEU A 41 -4.23 4.16 -0.24
N VAL A 42 -4.02 5.21 -1.03
CA VAL A 42 -5.01 5.76 -1.96
C VAL A 42 -5.55 4.70 -2.92
N TRP A 43 -4.65 3.88 -3.48
CA TRP A 43 -5.05 2.81 -4.40
C TRP A 43 -5.82 1.69 -3.70
N ARG A 44 -5.39 1.27 -2.51
CA ARG A 44 -6.07 0.21 -1.74
C ARG A 44 -7.49 0.63 -1.33
N VAL A 45 -7.67 1.85 -0.82
CA VAL A 45 -9.01 2.33 -0.42
C VAL A 45 -9.93 2.56 -1.63
N PHE A 46 -9.38 2.93 -2.78
CA PHE A 46 -10.12 3.00 -4.03
C PHE A 46 -10.65 1.62 -4.44
N LEU A 47 -9.80 0.59 -4.44
CA LEU A 47 -10.21 -0.78 -4.74
C LEU A 47 -11.23 -1.34 -3.73
N ALA A 48 -11.13 -0.93 -2.46
CA ALA A 48 -12.09 -1.28 -1.42
C ALA A 48 -13.46 -0.58 -1.55
N GLY A 49 -13.63 0.34 -2.51
CA GLY A 49 -14.90 1.00 -2.80
C GLY A 49 -15.07 2.38 -2.17
N ALA A 50 -14.00 3.01 -1.69
CA ALA A 50 -14.05 4.42 -1.32
C ALA A 50 -14.43 5.28 -2.53
N ARG A 51 -15.15 6.38 -2.27
CA ARG A 51 -15.60 7.34 -3.28
C ARG A 51 -14.78 8.62 -3.29
N ALA A 52 -14.05 8.88 -2.21
CA ALA A 52 -13.06 9.93 -2.17
C ALA A 52 -11.95 9.65 -1.17
N CYS A 53 -10.80 10.27 -1.41
CA CYS A 53 -9.70 10.33 -0.44
C CYS A 53 -9.16 11.77 -0.39
N LEU A 54 -9.05 12.32 0.81
CA LEU A 54 -8.70 13.70 1.08
C LEU A 54 -7.63 13.77 2.17
N LEU A 55 -6.71 14.73 2.08
CA LEU A 55 -5.76 14.96 3.17
C LEU A 55 -6.47 15.53 4.41
N LYS A 56 -6.03 15.16 5.61
CA LYS A 56 -6.50 15.78 6.87
C LYS A 56 -6.19 17.28 6.93
N SER A 57 -5.16 17.73 6.21
CA SER A 57 -4.79 19.14 6.08
C SER A 57 -5.61 19.89 5.04
N ALA A 58 -6.52 19.22 4.32
CA ALA A 58 -7.40 19.87 3.37
C ALA A 58 -8.27 20.93 4.05
N GLN A 59 -8.54 22.01 3.32
CA GLN A 59 -9.37 23.09 3.83
C GLN A 59 -10.86 22.67 3.87
N LEU A 60 -11.65 23.36 4.69
CA LEU A 60 -13.07 23.03 4.88
C LEU A 60 -13.88 23.16 3.58
N ASP A 61 -13.59 24.16 2.77
CA ASP A 61 -14.19 24.38 1.44
C ASP A 61 -13.87 23.24 0.46
N GLU A 62 -12.66 22.70 0.53
CA GLU A 62 -12.24 21.53 -0.24
C GLU A 62 -13.03 20.27 0.18
N LEU A 63 -13.15 20.01 1.48
CA LEU A 63 -13.96 18.93 2.01
C LEU A 63 -15.43 19.07 1.58
N VAL A 64 -16.01 20.26 1.71
CA VAL A 64 -17.39 20.55 1.30
C VAL A 64 -17.57 20.33 -0.19
N SER A 65 -16.61 20.75 -1.01
CA SER A 65 -16.62 20.54 -2.46
C SER A 65 -16.60 19.05 -2.82
N VAL A 66 -15.71 18.27 -2.21
CA VAL A 66 -15.61 16.82 -2.42
C VAL A 66 -16.90 16.12 -1.99
N VAL A 67 -17.44 16.47 -0.82
CA VAL A 67 -18.72 15.94 -0.31
C VAL A 67 -19.86 16.22 -1.29
N ARG A 68 -19.97 17.45 -1.80
CA ARG A 68 -20.98 17.79 -2.81
C ARG A 68 -20.79 17.01 -4.11
N MET A 69 -19.54 16.84 -4.53
CA MET A 69 -19.20 16.11 -5.76
C MET A 69 -19.58 14.63 -5.65
N ILE A 70 -19.21 13.94 -4.56
CA ILE A 70 -19.58 12.53 -4.36
C ILE A 70 -21.09 12.36 -4.17
N SER A 71 -21.76 13.36 -3.60
CA SER A 71 -23.21 13.37 -3.43
C SER A 71 -23.98 13.41 -4.76
N GLN A 72 -23.46 14.18 -5.71
CA GLN A 72 -24.08 14.40 -7.02
C GLN A 72 -23.58 13.41 -8.07
N ALA A 73 -22.39 12.84 -7.89
CA ALA A 73 -21.84 11.87 -8.80
C ALA A 73 -22.54 10.50 -8.70
N GLY A 74 -22.73 9.87 -9.87
CA GLY A 74 -23.07 8.46 -9.98
C GLY A 74 -21.95 7.57 -9.43
N ALA A 75 -22.25 6.28 -9.24
CA ALA A 75 -21.42 5.27 -8.58
C ALA A 75 -20.07 4.92 -9.27
N GLU A 76 -19.54 5.77 -10.13
CA GLU A 76 -18.32 5.50 -10.90
C GLU A 76 -17.20 6.55 -10.73
N ARG A 77 -17.45 7.66 -10.04
CA ARG A 77 -16.42 8.68 -9.81
C ARG A 77 -15.71 8.47 -8.48
N PHE A 78 -14.38 8.55 -8.53
CA PHE A 78 -13.51 8.67 -7.37
C PHE A 78 -12.88 10.05 -7.34
N VAL A 79 -13.01 10.75 -6.21
CA VAL A 79 -12.51 12.12 -6.05
C VAL A 79 -11.28 12.11 -5.16
N LEU A 80 -10.20 12.72 -5.65
CA LEU A 80 -8.94 12.81 -4.94
C LEU A 80 -8.53 14.26 -4.82
N SER A 81 -8.32 14.71 -3.60
CA SER A 81 -7.66 15.98 -3.35
C SER A 81 -6.33 15.73 -2.67
N LEU A 82 -5.30 15.72 -3.51
CA LEU A 82 -3.91 15.54 -3.15
C LEU A 82 -3.10 16.70 -3.77
N PRO A 83 -1.96 17.08 -3.18
CA PRO A 83 -1.03 18.02 -3.79
C PRO A 83 -0.69 17.56 -5.21
N ARG A 84 -0.54 18.51 -6.15
CA ARG A 84 -0.31 18.23 -7.58
C ARG A 84 0.86 17.27 -7.84
N ALA A 85 1.87 17.26 -6.97
CA ALA A 85 3.00 16.33 -6.99
C ALA A 85 2.60 14.87 -6.69
N ALA A 86 1.63 14.64 -5.81
CA ALA A 86 1.09 13.31 -5.51
C ALA A 86 0.15 12.81 -6.63
N VAL A 87 -0.55 13.71 -7.31
CA VAL A 87 -1.33 13.38 -8.52
C VAL A 87 -0.42 12.86 -9.64
N GLY A 88 0.81 13.39 -9.76
CA GLY A 88 1.83 12.86 -10.67
C GLY A 88 2.15 11.38 -10.39
N ARG A 89 2.34 11.03 -9.11
CA ARG A 89 2.57 9.64 -8.67
C ARG A 89 1.38 8.72 -8.91
N LEU A 90 0.15 9.24 -8.82
CA LEU A 90 -1.05 8.47 -9.10
C LEU A 90 -1.33 8.31 -10.61
N ARG A 91 -0.98 9.31 -11.43
CA ARG A 91 -1.01 9.19 -12.91
C ARG A 91 0.08 8.25 -13.42
N GLN A 92 1.24 8.22 -12.76
CA GLN A 92 2.25 7.17 -12.91
C GLN A 92 1.78 5.82 -12.34
N GLY A 93 0.78 5.83 -11.45
CA GLY A 93 0.03 4.67 -10.95
C GLY A 93 -0.89 4.02 -11.99
N ARG A 94 -0.80 4.40 -13.27
CA ARG A 94 -1.27 3.57 -14.38
C ARG A 94 -0.06 2.90 -15.06
N GLY A 95 0.31 1.72 -14.55
CA GLY A 95 0.91 0.69 -15.39
C GLY A 95 2.40 0.74 -15.63
N GLU A 96 3.22 1.22 -14.70
CA GLU A 96 4.65 0.91 -14.68
C GLU A 96 5.04 0.28 -13.34
N GLY A 97 5.16 -1.05 -13.35
CA GLY A 97 6.05 -1.82 -12.48
C GLY A 97 5.71 -1.84 -10.99
N GLU A 98 5.25 -2.99 -10.53
CA GLU A 98 5.75 -3.59 -9.28
C GLU A 98 7.21 -3.11 -9.05
N LEU A 99 7.49 -2.22 -8.07
CA LEU A 99 8.83 -1.65 -7.80
C LEU A 99 9.93 -2.73 -7.83
N LEU A 100 9.53 -3.93 -7.44
CA LEU A 100 10.21 -5.19 -7.64
C LEU A 100 9.33 -6.08 -8.51
N THR A 101 9.91 -6.78 -9.48
CA THR A 101 9.21 -7.87 -10.18
C THR A 101 8.73 -8.92 -9.18
N ARG A 102 7.69 -9.69 -9.55
CA ARG A 102 7.20 -10.83 -8.77
C ARG A 102 8.31 -11.72 -8.20
N ARG A 103 9.34 -12.04 -9.00
CA ARG A 103 10.45 -12.90 -8.58
C ARG A 103 11.41 -12.21 -7.61
N GLU A 104 11.66 -10.93 -7.80
CA GLU A 104 12.45 -10.11 -6.86
C GLU A 104 11.72 -9.96 -5.52
N CYS A 105 10.39 -9.74 -5.55
CA CYS A 105 9.55 -9.66 -4.37
C CYS A 105 9.50 -11.00 -3.61
N GLU A 106 9.31 -12.11 -4.31
CA GLU A 106 9.28 -13.46 -3.72
C GLU A 106 10.61 -13.82 -3.04
N VAL A 107 11.74 -13.55 -3.71
CA VAL A 107 13.07 -13.78 -3.16
C VAL A 107 13.34 -12.85 -1.97
N LEU A 108 12.95 -11.58 -2.04
CA LEU A 108 13.12 -10.62 -0.94
C LEU A 108 12.25 -10.99 0.28
N ARG A 109 11.06 -11.56 0.08
CA ARG A 109 10.19 -12.07 1.15
C ARG A 109 10.84 -13.23 1.90
N LEU A 110 11.31 -14.25 1.19
CA LEU A 110 12.02 -15.37 1.83
C LEU A 110 13.32 -14.89 2.50
N ALA A 111 13.95 -13.86 1.94
CA ALA A 111 15.10 -13.23 2.57
C ALA A 111 14.71 -12.51 3.88
N ALA A 112 13.54 -11.87 3.92
CA ALA A 112 12.94 -11.30 5.11
C ALA A 112 12.46 -12.36 6.11
N ASP A 113 12.27 -13.62 5.71
CA ASP A 113 11.99 -14.74 6.62
C ASP A 113 13.28 -15.35 7.23
N GLY A 114 14.44 -14.86 6.81
CA GLY A 114 15.75 -15.29 7.35
C GLY A 114 16.45 -16.38 6.54
N LEU A 115 15.88 -16.84 5.42
CA LEU A 115 16.46 -17.93 4.62
C LEU A 115 17.74 -17.48 3.90
N SER A 116 18.75 -18.34 3.91
CA SER A 116 19.97 -18.20 3.09
C SER A 116 19.67 -18.35 1.60
N ASN A 117 20.61 -17.91 0.74
CA ASN A 117 20.42 -18.02 -0.71
C ASN A 117 20.30 -19.47 -1.19
N SER A 118 20.97 -20.41 -0.51
CA SER A 118 20.88 -21.85 -0.80
C SER A 118 19.50 -22.41 -0.45
N GLU A 119 18.94 -22.01 0.71
CA GLU A 119 17.57 -22.40 1.09
C GLU A 119 16.52 -21.80 0.14
N ILE A 120 16.69 -20.54 -0.28
CA ILE A 120 15.82 -19.91 -1.27
C ILE A 120 15.93 -20.61 -2.62
N SER A 121 17.16 -20.95 -3.05
CA SER A 121 17.45 -21.71 -4.26
C SER A 121 16.70 -23.03 -4.29
N ASN A 122 16.79 -23.80 -3.20
CA ASN A 122 16.09 -25.09 -3.06
C ASN A 122 14.57 -24.92 -3.04
N ARG A 123 14.05 -23.91 -2.34
CA ARG A 123 12.61 -23.67 -2.23
C ARG A 123 11.98 -23.21 -3.54
N LEU A 124 12.72 -22.44 -4.32
CA LEU A 124 12.25 -21.83 -5.56
C LEU A 124 12.68 -22.58 -6.83
N PHE A 125 13.41 -23.69 -6.68
CA PHE A 125 13.96 -24.52 -7.75
C PHE A 125 14.75 -23.72 -8.80
N ILE A 126 15.63 -22.82 -8.34
CA ILE A 126 16.49 -22.00 -9.20
C ILE A 126 17.92 -21.96 -8.66
N ALA A 127 18.92 -21.74 -9.51
CA ALA A 127 20.32 -21.67 -9.08
C ALA A 127 20.57 -20.53 -8.07
N GLU A 128 21.45 -20.76 -7.09
CA GLU A 128 21.83 -19.75 -6.08
C GLU A 128 22.35 -18.44 -6.70
N ALA A 129 23.08 -18.53 -7.82
CA ALA A 129 23.53 -17.35 -8.57
C ALA A 129 22.35 -16.51 -9.11
N THR A 130 21.24 -17.16 -9.48
CA THR A 130 20.01 -16.48 -9.91
C THR A 130 19.31 -15.80 -8.75
N VAL A 131 19.29 -16.43 -7.57
CA VAL A 131 18.81 -15.80 -6.32
C VAL A 131 19.61 -14.53 -6.00
N LYS A 132 20.96 -14.62 -6.05
CA LYS A 132 21.84 -13.45 -5.85
C LYS A 132 21.51 -12.32 -6.83
N ARG A 133 21.35 -12.64 -8.12
CA ARG A 133 20.98 -11.65 -9.15
C ARG A 133 19.65 -10.97 -8.85
N HIS A 134 18.62 -11.72 -8.48
CA HIS A 134 17.32 -11.13 -8.11
C HIS A 134 17.43 -10.23 -6.87
N LEU A 135 18.17 -10.63 -5.83
CA LEU A 135 18.40 -9.79 -4.66
C LEU A 135 19.15 -8.50 -5.00
N THR A 136 20.23 -8.58 -5.79
CA THR A 136 20.98 -7.39 -6.22
C THR A 136 20.11 -6.42 -7.01
N ASN A 137 19.29 -6.92 -7.93
CA ASN A 137 18.35 -6.09 -8.68
C ASN A 137 17.31 -5.46 -7.74
N ALA A 138 16.80 -6.22 -6.76
CA ALA A 138 15.87 -5.69 -5.79
C ALA A 138 16.49 -4.58 -4.94
N TYR A 139 17.73 -4.76 -4.48
CA TYR A 139 18.46 -3.78 -3.70
C TYR A 139 18.68 -2.48 -4.47
N ALA A 140 19.08 -2.59 -5.73
CA ALA A 140 19.25 -1.44 -6.62
C ALA A 140 17.93 -0.69 -6.85
N LYS A 141 16.82 -1.41 -7.08
CA LYS A 141 15.50 -0.80 -7.25
C LYS A 141 14.96 -0.15 -5.97
N LEU A 142 15.36 -0.66 -4.81
CA LEU A 142 15.03 -0.09 -3.50
C LEU A 142 16.00 1.01 -3.04
N ASP A 143 17.04 1.31 -3.83
CA ASP A 143 18.13 2.23 -3.49
C ASP A 143 18.78 1.91 -2.13
N THR A 144 19.07 0.63 -1.92
CA THR A 144 19.69 0.14 -0.67
C THR A 144 20.93 -0.70 -0.94
N PRO A 145 21.97 -0.61 -0.09
CA PRO A 145 23.22 -1.34 -0.31
C PRO A 145 23.27 -2.71 0.39
N SER A 146 22.29 -3.05 1.24
CA SER A 146 22.36 -4.26 2.05
C SER A 146 21.00 -4.91 2.27
N ARG A 147 21.04 -6.23 2.46
CA ARG A 147 19.86 -7.07 2.69
C ARG A 147 18.93 -6.54 3.78
N GLY A 148 19.49 -6.19 4.94
CA GLY A 148 18.72 -5.66 6.06
C GLY A 148 18.03 -4.34 5.74
N LYS A 149 18.75 -3.43 5.05
CA LYS A 149 18.19 -2.15 4.60
C LYS A 149 17.10 -2.34 3.54
N ALA A 150 17.31 -3.25 2.59
CA ALA A 150 16.32 -3.58 1.57
C ALA A 150 15.03 -4.13 2.17
N VAL A 151 15.14 -5.06 3.13
CA VAL A 151 13.98 -5.63 3.83
C VAL A 151 13.25 -4.55 4.63
N HIS A 152 13.98 -3.71 5.37
CA HIS A 152 13.39 -2.59 6.10
C HIS A 152 12.65 -1.62 5.17
N ARG A 153 13.30 -1.22 4.06
CA ARG A 153 12.73 -0.33 3.05
C ARG A 153 11.51 -0.94 2.39
N ALA A 154 11.51 -2.25 2.15
CA ALA A 154 10.35 -2.95 1.59
C ALA A 154 9.16 -3.00 2.57
N PHE A 155 9.38 -3.00 3.89
CA PHE A 155 8.32 -2.81 4.88
C PHE A 155 7.80 -1.37 4.89
N GLU A 156 8.69 -0.36 4.87
CA GLU A 156 8.29 1.06 4.82
C GLU A 156 7.42 1.36 3.58
N LEU A 157 7.75 0.74 2.45
CA LEU A 157 7.03 0.92 1.19
C LEU A 157 5.78 0.02 1.05
N GLY A 158 5.47 -0.81 2.06
CA GLY A 158 4.32 -1.72 2.02
C GLY A 158 4.45 -2.86 0.99
N ILE A 159 5.65 -3.13 0.47
CA ILE A 159 5.94 -4.21 -0.48
C ILE A 159 5.92 -5.56 0.22
N LEU A 160 6.37 -5.60 1.49
CA LEU A 160 6.28 -6.76 2.37
C LEU A 160 5.28 -6.47 3.51
N PRO A 161 4.46 -7.45 3.91
CA PRO A 161 3.55 -7.29 5.06
C PRO A 161 4.36 -7.21 6.37
N GLY A 162 4.08 -6.22 7.21
CA GLY A 162 4.84 -5.95 8.44
C GLY A 162 5.01 -7.18 9.33
N ARG A 163 6.24 -7.46 9.77
CA ARG A 163 6.57 -8.63 10.61
C ARG A 163 5.77 -8.63 11.91
N HIS A 164 5.13 -9.74 12.19
CA HIS A 164 4.69 -10.12 13.54
C HIS A 164 5.94 -10.56 14.30
N THR A 165 6.65 -9.63 14.94
CA THR A 165 7.80 -9.98 15.78
C THR A 165 7.30 -10.59 17.08
N GLY A 166 7.09 -11.91 17.09
CA GLY A 166 7.10 -12.72 18.30
C GLY A 166 8.50 -12.66 18.91
N ARG A 167 8.68 -11.77 19.88
CA ARG A 167 9.90 -11.63 20.68
C ARG A 167 9.77 -12.60 21.86
N GLU A 168 9.97 -13.89 21.63
CA GLU A 168 10.18 -14.83 22.73
C GLU A 168 11.59 -14.59 23.29
N LYS A 169 11.64 -13.88 24.41
CA LYS A 169 12.82 -13.80 25.27
C LYS A 169 13.05 -15.18 25.87
N VAL A 170 13.93 -15.97 25.27
CA VAL A 170 14.62 -17.04 26.00
C VAL A 170 15.68 -16.35 26.85
N THR A 171 15.40 -16.18 28.14
CA THR A 171 16.44 -15.89 29.14
C THR A 171 16.22 -16.82 30.32
N ARG A 172 17.10 -17.83 30.39
CA ARG A 172 17.56 -18.63 31.54
C ARG A 172 16.56 -19.15 32.57
#